data_AF-A0A5C1AJK2-F1
#
_entry.id   AF-A0A5C1AJK2-F1
#
_cell.length_a   1.000
_cell.length_b   1.000
_cell.length_c   1.000
_cell.angle_alpha   90.00
_cell.angle_beta   90.00
_cell.angle_gamma   90.00
#
_symmetry.space_group_name_H-M   'P 1'
#
loop_
_entity.id
_entity.type
_entity.pdbx_description
1 polymer ?
#
loop_
_entity_poly.entity_id
_entity_poly.type
_entity_poly.pdbx_seq_one_letter_code
_entity_poly.pdbx_strand_id
1 'polypeptide(L)'
;MATKAELESERQRCHAIALRAIAAERAFEYGHAIGIALESLPHLDAAMQFEKRYLKIENPPVPSVEVIFRCAPPLFRYDALDVVDQFLDRQKKVEKNAAVDLRSELAATRSRMVLANRMWAEIENGQYDAEADRRHPAADENEIRNAWDRLGLLEAAHAGGRSVWLFRTRLDEDVQARCFNCGRRVQGRKLRFLEVGKCPRCETVAHFAILDRPVKEQRP
;
A
#
# COMPACT_ATOMS: atom_id res chain seq x y z
N MET A 1 13.19 35.28 -12.69
CA MET A 1 14.03 34.20 -12.10
C MET A 1 13.78 34.21 -10.61
N ALA A 2 13.61 33.04 -9.98
CA ALA A 2 13.42 32.95 -8.53
C ALA A 2 14.68 33.41 -7.78
N THR A 3 14.50 34.07 -6.64
CA THR A 3 15.57 34.52 -5.75
C THR A 3 16.15 33.35 -4.94
N LYS A 4 17.35 33.54 -4.35
CA LYS A 4 17.94 32.54 -3.45
C LYS A 4 16.99 32.18 -2.30
N ALA A 5 16.38 33.20 -1.68
CA ALA A 5 15.50 33.02 -0.53
C ALA A 5 14.21 32.25 -0.89
N GLU A 6 13.63 32.51 -2.06
CA GLU A 6 12.48 31.74 -2.57
C GLU A 6 12.84 30.27 -2.78
N LEU A 7 13.94 30.01 -3.48
CA LEU A 7 14.42 28.64 -3.72
C LEU A 7 14.76 27.90 -2.42
N GLU A 8 15.32 28.61 -1.44
CA GLU A 8 15.61 28.05 -0.12
C GLU A 8 14.34 27.67 0.63
N SER A 9 13.32 28.55 0.61
CA SER A 9 12.02 28.29 1.24
C SER A 9 11.33 27.08 0.63
N GLU A 10 11.32 26.98 -0.70
CA GLU A 10 10.73 25.84 -1.42
C GLU A 10 11.48 24.54 -1.13
N ARG A 11 12.82 24.57 -1.04
CA ARG A 11 13.61 23.43 -0.60
C ARG A 11 13.25 22.98 0.81
N GLN A 12 13.15 23.91 1.76
CA GLN A 12 12.79 23.61 3.15
C GLN A 12 11.41 22.97 3.24
N ARG A 13 10.44 23.48 2.48
CA ARG A 13 9.09 22.88 2.37
C ARG A 13 9.15 21.47 1.81
N CYS A 14 9.82 21.28 0.67
CA CYS A 14 9.98 19.98 0.03
C CYS A 14 10.61 18.96 0.99
N HIS A 15 11.66 19.34 1.70
CA HIS A 15 12.36 18.48 2.65
C HIS A 15 11.47 18.14 3.86
N ALA A 16 10.74 19.12 4.42
CA ALA A 16 9.82 18.88 5.53
C ALA A 16 8.69 17.90 5.15
N ILE A 17 8.14 18.02 3.94
CA ILE A 17 7.13 17.09 3.40
C ILE A 17 7.73 15.70 3.25
N ALA A 18 8.93 15.58 2.66
CA ALA A 18 9.61 14.29 2.48
C ALA A 18 9.86 13.58 3.82
N LEU A 19 10.32 14.31 4.84
CA LEU A 19 10.53 13.73 6.18
C LEU A 19 9.22 13.23 6.82
N ARG A 20 8.12 13.96 6.65
CA ARG A 20 6.78 13.54 7.12
C ARG A 20 6.31 12.27 6.38
N ALA A 21 6.50 12.21 5.07
CA ALA A 21 6.14 11.03 4.27
C ALA A 21 6.94 9.79 4.71
N ILE A 22 8.25 9.93 4.95
CA ILE A 22 9.11 8.85 5.46
C ILE A 22 8.68 8.42 6.87
N ALA A 23 8.30 9.37 7.73
CA ALA A 23 7.80 9.04 9.07
C ALA A 23 6.49 8.23 9.01
N ALA A 24 5.55 8.62 8.14
CA ALA A 24 4.30 7.89 7.92
C ALA A 24 4.56 6.49 7.32
N GLU A 25 5.49 6.36 6.36
CA GLU A 25 5.92 5.07 5.81
C GLU A 25 6.45 4.14 6.92
N ARG A 26 7.31 4.66 7.80
CA ARG A 26 7.87 3.91 8.93
C ARG A 26 6.83 3.50 9.97
N ALA A 27 5.74 4.26 10.08
CA ALA A 27 4.58 3.93 10.90
C ALA A 27 3.60 2.95 10.21
N PHE A 28 3.94 2.45 9.01
CA PHE A 28 3.11 1.58 8.18
C PHE A 28 1.80 2.22 7.70
N GLU A 29 1.72 3.56 7.71
CA GLU A 29 0.61 4.34 7.20
C GLU A 29 0.77 4.63 5.70
N TYR A 30 1.01 3.59 4.90
CA TYR A 30 1.45 3.72 3.50
C TYR A 30 0.54 4.61 2.64
N GLY A 31 -0.78 4.54 2.83
CA GLY A 31 -1.73 5.39 2.09
C GLY A 31 -1.58 6.88 2.43
N HIS A 32 -1.33 7.18 3.72
CA HIS A 32 -1.07 8.54 4.18
C HIS A 32 0.31 9.04 3.72
N ALA A 33 1.33 8.16 3.79
CA ALA A 33 2.67 8.45 3.32
C ALA A 33 2.70 8.86 1.84
N ILE A 34 1.97 8.15 0.97
CA ILE A 34 1.80 8.52 -0.45
C ILE A 34 1.13 9.88 -0.58
N GLY A 35 0.04 10.12 0.17
CA GLY A 35 -0.67 11.41 0.15
C GLY A 35 0.25 12.58 0.47
N ILE A 36 1.02 12.49 1.56
CA ILE A 36 2.01 13.49 1.95
C ILE A 36 3.10 13.62 0.87
N ALA A 37 3.63 12.51 0.37
CA ALA A 37 4.71 12.54 -0.62
C ALA A 37 4.29 13.26 -1.91
N LEU A 38 3.05 13.08 -2.37
CA LEU A 38 2.51 13.78 -3.54
C LEU A 38 2.47 15.30 -3.36
N GLU A 39 2.27 15.80 -2.13
CA GLU A 39 2.32 17.25 -1.83
C GLU A 39 3.69 17.87 -2.12
N SER A 40 4.77 17.07 -2.17
CA SER A 40 6.12 17.59 -2.44
C SER A 40 6.36 17.92 -3.91
N LEU A 41 5.62 17.30 -4.84
CA LEU A 41 5.91 17.37 -6.28
C LEU A 41 6.01 18.81 -6.81
N PRO A 42 5.10 19.74 -6.46
CA PRO A 42 5.18 21.13 -6.94
C PRO A 42 6.46 21.87 -6.52
N HIS A 43 7.11 21.42 -5.44
CA HIS A 43 8.28 22.07 -4.84
C HIS A 43 9.61 21.49 -5.33
N LEU A 44 9.59 20.34 -6.00
CA LEU A 44 10.80 19.58 -6.36
C LEU A 44 11.75 20.33 -7.29
N ASP A 45 11.26 20.94 -8.37
CA ASP A 45 12.13 21.66 -9.31
C ASP A 45 12.87 22.83 -8.63
N ALA A 46 12.18 23.60 -7.80
CA ALA A 46 12.78 24.69 -7.04
C ALA A 46 13.82 24.17 -6.01
N ALA A 47 13.49 23.08 -5.31
CA ALA A 47 14.41 22.44 -4.38
C ALA A 47 15.70 21.98 -5.06
N MET A 48 15.60 21.28 -6.20
CA MET A 48 16.75 20.81 -6.98
C MET A 48 17.56 21.97 -7.56
N GLN A 49 16.90 23.04 -8.02
CA GLN A 49 17.60 24.25 -8.48
C GLN A 49 18.44 24.88 -7.34
N PHE A 50 17.90 24.91 -6.11
CA PHE A 50 18.66 25.40 -4.96
C PHE A 50 19.90 24.53 -4.70
N GLU A 51 19.70 23.22 -4.64
CA GLU A 51 20.76 22.25 -4.32
C GLU A 51 21.89 22.29 -5.34
N LYS A 52 21.55 22.39 -6.63
CA LYS A 52 22.54 22.53 -7.69
C LYS A 52 23.28 23.87 -7.62
N ARG A 53 22.56 24.98 -7.50
CA ARG A 53 23.17 26.33 -7.58
C ARG A 53 24.01 26.67 -6.35
N TYR A 54 23.48 26.40 -5.17
CA TYR A 54 24.03 26.89 -3.90
C TYR A 54 24.73 25.82 -3.08
N LEU A 55 24.30 24.56 -3.16
CA LEU A 55 24.94 23.46 -2.43
C LEU A 55 25.88 22.60 -3.29
N LYS A 56 25.92 22.84 -4.60
CA LYS A 56 26.76 22.11 -5.57
C LYS A 56 26.47 20.60 -5.61
N ILE A 57 25.23 20.22 -5.32
CA ILE A 57 24.76 18.84 -5.49
C ILE A 57 24.24 18.71 -6.92
N GLU A 58 24.95 17.95 -7.75
CA GLU A 58 24.60 17.84 -9.18
C GLU A 58 23.33 17.03 -9.41
N ASN A 59 23.22 15.89 -8.74
CA ASN A 59 22.09 14.96 -8.85
C ASN A 59 21.52 14.64 -7.45
N PRO A 60 20.64 15.50 -6.91
CA PRO A 60 20.08 15.26 -5.59
C PRO A 60 19.11 14.06 -5.56
N PRO A 61 18.99 13.38 -4.41
CA PRO A 61 17.98 12.34 -4.20
C PRO A 61 16.58 12.96 -4.18
N VAL A 62 15.56 12.13 -4.41
CA VAL A 62 14.15 12.58 -4.46
C VAL A 62 13.31 11.74 -3.50
N PRO A 63 13.51 11.85 -2.17
CA PRO A 63 13.02 10.84 -1.22
C PRO A 63 11.50 10.70 -1.18
N SER A 64 10.75 11.77 -1.47
CA SER A 64 9.30 11.71 -1.54
C SER A 64 8.81 10.86 -2.71
N VAL A 65 9.45 10.94 -3.89
CA VAL A 65 9.11 10.09 -5.03
C VAL A 65 9.46 8.63 -4.73
N GLU A 66 10.59 8.38 -4.06
CA GLU A 66 10.95 7.03 -3.61
C GLU A 66 9.93 6.43 -2.62
N VAL A 67 9.37 7.24 -1.71
CA VAL A 67 8.27 6.79 -0.82
C VAL A 67 7.07 6.35 -1.65
N ILE A 68 6.69 7.11 -2.68
CA ILE A 68 5.59 6.74 -3.57
C ILE A 68 5.90 5.39 -4.25
N PHE A 69 7.11 5.23 -4.78
CA PHE A 69 7.51 4.00 -5.47
C PHE A 69 7.52 2.78 -4.56
N ARG A 70 7.95 2.91 -3.30
CA ARG A 70 7.91 1.79 -2.33
C ARG A 70 6.49 1.48 -1.84
N CYS A 71 5.67 2.50 -1.59
CA CYS A 71 4.37 2.32 -0.95
C CYS A 71 3.23 2.02 -1.94
N ALA A 72 3.34 2.43 -3.21
CA ALA A 72 2.25 2.28 -4.18
C ALA A 72 1.95 0.81 -4.55
N PRO A 73 2.95 -0.07 -4.79
CA PRO A 73 2.69 -1.46 -5.15
C PRO A 73 1.84 -2.26 -4.18
N PRO A 74 2.15 -2.34 -2.87
CA PRO A 74 1.34 -3.13 -1.94
C PRO A 74 -0.08 -2.57 -1.74
N LEU A 75 -0.34 -1.31 -2.13
CA LEU A 75 -1.65 -0.67 -2.04
C LEU A 75 -2.39 -0.55 -3.38
N PHE A 76 -1.82 -1.05 -4.47
CA PHE A 76 -2.39 -0.94 -5.82
C PHE A 76 -2.69 0.52 -6.25
N ARG A 77 -1.88 1.49 -5.81
CA ARG A 77 -2.07 2.93 -6.08
C ARG A 77 -1.57 3.37 -7.46
N TYR A 78 -2.23 2.89 -8.52
CA TYR A 78 -1.92 3.28 -9.90
C TYR A 78 -2.10 4.78 -10.12
N ASP A 79 -3.12 5.35 -9.47
CA ASP A 79 -3.41 6.78 -9.48
C ASP A 79 -2.22 7.63 -9.03
N ALA A 80 -1.50 7.22 -7.98
CA ALA A 80 -0.33 7.94 -7.49
C ALA A 80 0.83 7.88 -8.50
N LEU A 81 1.02 6.73 -9.15
CA LEU A 81 2.04 6.58 -10.19
C LEU A 81 1.72 7.41 -11.43
N ASP A 82 0.45 7.52 -11.82
CA ASP A 82 0.03 8.35 -12.94
C ASP A 82 0.23 9.84 -12.66
N VAL A 83 0.03 10.28 -11.41
CA VAL A 83 0.37 11.65 -11.00
C VAL A 83 1.88 11.91 -11.12
N VAL A 84 2.72 10.95 -10.71
CA VAL A 84 4.18 11.05 -10.88
C VAL A 84 4.55 11.07 -12.37
N ASP A 85 3.96 10.21 -13.19
CA ASP A 85 4.20 10.15 -14.65
C ASP A 85 3.92 11.50 -15.33
N GLN A 86 2.74 12.07 -15.05
CA GLN A 86 2.34 13.39 -15.55
C GLN A 86 3.24 14.50 -15.03
N PHE A 87 3.71 14.41 -13.79
CA PHE A 87 4.67 15.36 -13.24
C PHE A 87 6.01 15.30 -13.98
N LEU A 88 6.54 14.10 -14.24
CA LEU A 88 7.80 13.92 -14.97
C LEU A 88 7.70 14.38 -16.43
N ASP A 89 6.54 14.23 -17.07
CA ASP A 89 6.28 14.77 -18.41
C ASP A 89 6.41 16.29 -18.46
N ARG A 90 5.89 16.97 -17.43
CA ARG A 90 5.91 18.43 -17.31
C ARG A 90 7.28 18.95 -16.86
N GLN A 91 7.97 18.21 -15.99
CA GLN A 91 9.20 18.64 -15.33
C GLN A 91 10.43 17.83 -15.79
N LYS A 92 10.73 17.88 -17.09
CA LYS A 92 11.88 17.20 -17.70
C LYS A 92 13.23 17.49 -17.03
N LYS A 93 13.36 18.64 -16.37
CA LYS A 93 14.58 18.99 -15.61
C LYS A 93 14.75 18.16 -14.34
N VAL A 94 13.64 17.82 -13.67
CA VAL A 94 13.69 16.98 -12.47
C VAL A 94 14.15 15.59 -12.86
N GLU A 95 13.58 15.02 -13.92
CA GLU A 95 13.99 13.71 -14.46
C GLU A 95 15.47 13.68 -14.85
N LYS A 96 15.96 14.67 -15.60
CA LYS A 96 17.36 14.71 -16.04
C LYS A 96 18.39 14.90 -14.91
N ASN A 97 18.04 15.58 -13.83
CA ASN A 97 18.99 15.93 -12.76
C ASN A 97 18.75 15.14 -11.47
N ALA A 98 17.88 14.13 -11.44
CA ALA A 98 17.71 13.31 -10.25
C ALA A 98 18.89 12.34 -10.08
N ALA A 99 19.15 11.91 -8.84
CA ALA A 99 20.18 10.90 -8.52
C ALA A 99 19.96 9.55 -9.23
N VAL A 100 18.71 9.23 -9.59
CA VAL A 100 18.28 7.99 -10.21
C VAL A 100 17.44 8.27 -11.46
N ASP A 101 17.38 7.32 -12.38
CA ASP A 101 16.49 7.39 -13.53
C ASP A 101 15.03 7.18 -13.09
N LEU A 102 14.33 8.28 -12.83
CA LEU A 102 12.96 8.27 -12.33
C LEU A 102 11.97 7.59 -13.29
N ARG A 103 12.25 7.56 -14.60
CA ARG A 103 11.36 6.88 -15.57
C ARG A 103 11.57 5.38 -15.54
N SER A 104 12.82 4.94 -15.48
CA SER A 104 13.14 3.53 -15.28
C SER A 104 12.55 3.03 -13.95
N GLU A 105 12.71 3.80 -12.87
CA GLU A 105 12.13 3.46 -11.55
C GLU A 105 10.60 3.43 -11.57
N LEU A 106 9.94 4.37 -12.25
CA LEU A 106 8.48 4.35 -12.43
C LEU A 106 8.01 3.09 -13.19
N ALA A 107 8.73 2.70 -14.25
CA ALA A 107 8.42 1.49 -15.02
C ALA A 107 8.65 0.21 -14.21
N ALA A 108 9.74 0.15 -13.43
CA ALA A 108 10.01 -0.92 -12.48
C ALA A 108 8.91 -1.01 -11.42
N THR A 109 8.49 0.13 -10.87
CA THR A 109 7.40 0.21 -9.89
C THR A 109 6.07 -0.29 -10.47
N ARG A 110 5.71 0.09 -11.69
CA ARG A 110 4.52 -0.44 -12.37
C ARG A 110 4.61 -1.96 -12.57
N SER A 111 5.80 -2.49 -12.89
CA SER A 111 6.02 -3.94 -12.98
C SER A 111 5.83 -4.63 -11.62
N ARG A 112 6.31 -4.01 -10.53
CA ARG A 112 6.06 -4.47 -9.16
C ARG A 112 4.58 -4.45 -8.79
N MET A 113 3.78 -3.53 -9.32
CA MET A 113 2.32 -3.54 -9.13
C MET A 113 1.65 -4.73 -9.81
N VAL A 114 2.08 -5.06 -11.03
CA VAL A 114 1.60 -6.26 -11.74
C VAL A 114 1.95 -7.53 -10.96
N LEU A 115 3.18 -7.59 -10.44
CA LEU A 115 3.62 -8.66 -9.55
C LEU A 115 2.73 -8.75 -8.29
N ALA A 116 2.48 -7.63 -7.61
CA ALA A 116 1.59 -7.59 -6.45
C ALA A 116 0.19 -8.12 -6.80
N ASN A 117 -0.38 -7.74 -7.95
CA ASN A 117 -1.70 -8.22 -8.36
C ASN A 117 -1.71 -9.75 -8.59
N ARG A 118 -0.67 -10.28 -9.23
CA ARG A 118 -0.52 -11.72 -9.44
C ARG A 118 -0.45 -12.46 -8.11
N MET A 119 0.43 -12.02 -7.20
CA MET A 119 0.58 -12.62 -5.88
C MET A 119 -0.73 -12.59 -5.09
N TRP A 120 -1.45 -11.47 -5.14
CA TRP A 120 -2.75 -11.34 -4.48
C TRP A 120 -3.74 -12.39 -4.98
N ALA A 121 -3.86 -12.56 -6.30
CA ALA A 121 -4.73 -13.56 -6.90
C ALA A 121 -4.31 -15.00 -6.56
N GLU A 122 -3.00 -15.29 -6.53
CA GLU A 122 -2.49 -16.61 -6.13
C GLU A 122 -2.81 -16.93 -4.66
N ILE A 123 -2.69 -15.94 -3.76
CA ILE A 123 -3.05 -16.08 -2.35
C ILE A 123 -4.56 -16.29 -2.20
N GLU A 124 -5.38 -15.50 -2.90
CA GLU A 124 -6.84 -15.61 -2.86
C GLU A 124 -7.32 -17.01 -3.29
N ASN A 125 -6.70 -17.56 -4.34
CA ASN A 125 -7.03 -18.88 -4.88
C ASN A 125 -6.35 -20.04 -4.13
N GLY A 126 -5.56 -19.76 -3.08
CA GLY A 126 -4.80 -20.78 -2.33
C GLY A 126 -3.71 -21.48 -3.16
N GLN A 127 -3.26 -20.85 -4.23
CA GLN A 127 -2.23 -21.34 -5.14
C GLN A 127 -0.82 -20.85 -4.77
N TYR A 128 -0.72 -19.87 -3.86
CA TYR A 128 0.56 -19.32 -3.43
C TYR A 128 1.35 -20.30 -2.57
N ASP A 129 2.51 -20.75 -3.06
CA ASP A 129 3.42 -21.64 -2.35
C ASP A 129 4.35 -20.85 -1.41
N ALA A 130 3.93 -20.69 -0.16
CA ALA A 130 4.70 -19.96 0.84
C ALA A 130 6.02 -20.66 1.24
N GLU A 131 6.20 -21.95 0.92
CA GLU A 131 7.38 -22.73 1.26
C GLU A 131 8.45 -22.65 0.17
N ALA A 132 8.05 -22.59 -1.10
CA ALA A 132 8.94 -22.22 -2.21
C ALA A 132 9.46 -20.78 -2.05
N ASP A 133 8.55 -19.85 -1.81
CA ASP A 133 8.86 -18.43 -1.59
C ASP A 133 9.79 -18.23 -0.37
N ARG A 134 9.59 -18.97 0.74
CA ARG A 134 10.51 -18.90 1.88
C ARG A 134 11.93 -19.33 1.57
N ARG A 135 12.12 -20.31 0.69
CA ARG A 135 13.44 -20.84 0.36
C ARG A 135 14.22 -19.89 -0.55
N HIS A 136 13.52 -19.24 -1.48
CA HIS A 136 14.13 -18.36 -2.47
C HIS A 136 13.22 -17.16 -2.79
N PRO A 137 13.03 -16.23 -1.84
CA PRO A 137 12.15 -15.11 -2.11
C PRO A 137 12.83 -14.15 -3.10
N ALA A 138 12.15 -13.81 -4.19
CA ALA A 138 12.53 -12.65 -4.96
C ALA A 138 12.41 -11.40 -4.06
N ALA A 139 13.36 -10.46 -4.18
CA ALA A 139 13.41 -9.28 -3.29
C ALA A 139 12.08 -8.49 -3.30
N ASP A 140 11.51 -8.28 -4.49
CA ASP A 140 10.24 -7.57 -4.65
C ASP A 140 9.04 -8.31 -4.03
N GLU A 141 8.98 -9.64 -4.19
CA GLU A 141 7.92 -10.47 -3.60
C GLU A 141 7.97 -10.41 -2.07
N ASN A 142 9.17 -10.51 -1.49
CA ASN A 142 9.38 -10.35 -0.05
C ASN A 142 8.95 -8.97 0.45
N GLU A 143 9.31 -7.89 -0.26
CA GLU A 143 8.92 -6.53 0.12
C GLU A 143 7.40 -6.35 0.11
N ILE A 144 6.72 -6.79 -0.96
CA ILE A 144 5.25 -6.71 -1.08
C ILE A 144 4.58 -7.52 0.03
N ARG A 145 5.02 -8.76 0.24
CA ARG A 145 4.49 -9.63 1.29
C ARG A 145 4.65 -9.03 2.68
N ASN A 146 5.86 -8.53 3.00
CA ASN A 146 6.13 -7.94 4.31
C ASN A 146 5.30 -6.67 4.53
N ALA A 147 5.04 -5.89 3.48
CA ALA A 147 4.13 -4.75 3.57
C ALA A 147 2.70 -5.21 3.90
N TRP A 148 2.18 -6.24 3.23
CA TRP A 148 0.85 -6.79 3.52
C TRP A 148 0.73 -7.42 4.92
N ASP A 149 1.77 -8.11 5.39
CA ASP A 149 1.83 -8.65 6.75
C ASP A 149 1.80 -7.54 7.81
N ARG A 150 2.59 -6.48 7.62
CA ARG A 150 2.59 -5.30 8.51
C ARG A 150 1.26 -4.55 8.51
N LEU A 151 0.57 -4.50 7.39
CA LEU A 151 -0.80 -3.99 7.28
C LEU A 151 -1.84 -4.93 7.91
N GLY A 152 -1.45 -6.12 8.36
CA GLY A 152 -2.34 -7.12 8.93
C GLY A 152 -3.29 -7.76 7.91
N LEU A 153 -2.95 -7.71 6.62
CA LEU A 153 -3.76 -8.28 5.54
C LEU A 153 -3.55 -9.79 5.42
N LEU A 154 -2.36 -10.26 5.77
CA LEU A 154 -1.98 -11.67 5.66
C LEU A 154 -1.77 -12.32 7.03
N GLU A 155 -1.91 -13.63 7.06
CA GLU A 155 -1.46 -14.49 8.15
C GLU A 155 -0.81 -15.77 7.59
N ALA A 156 0.23 -16.26 8.26
CA ALA A 156 0.83 -17.54 7.94
C ALA A 156 0.02 -18.66 8.60
N ALA A 157 -0.47 -19.60 7.80
CA ALA A 157 -1.18 -20.79 8.27
C ALA A 157 -0.40 -22.06 7.95
N HIS A 158 -0.59 -23.09 8.78
CA HIS A 158 -0.02 -24.42 8.56
C HIS A 158 -1.14 -25.39 8.25
N ALA A 159 -1.17 -25.93 7.03
CA ALA A 159 -2.20 -26.87 6.59
C ALA A 159 -1.52 -28.08 5.93
N GLY A 160 -1.73 -29.27 6.50
CA GLY A 160 -1.21 -30.52 5.92
C GLY A 160 0.32 -30.58 5.81
N GLY A 161 1.05 -29.99 6.76
CA GLY A 161 2.52 -29.97 6.76
C GLY A 161 3.14 -28.92 5.83
N ARG A 162 2.33 -28.19 5.07
CA ARG A 162 2.78 -27.04 4.27
C ARG A 162 2.40 -25.75 4.94
N SER A 163 3.28 -24.77 4.79
CA SER A 163 2.96 -23.39 5.13
C SER A 163 2.27 -22.71 3.95
N VAL A 164 1.22 -21.96 4.22
CA VAL A 164 0.49 -21.15 3.23
C VAL A 164 0.25 -19.76 3.79
N TRP A 165 0.19 -18.75 2.91
CA TRP A 165 -0.30 -17.43 3.28
C TRP A 165 -1.79 -17.35 3.01
N LEU A 166 -2.54 -16.81 3.96
CA LEU A 166 -3.97 -16.57 3.82
C LEU A 166 -4.27 -15.11 4.14
N PHE A 167 -5.32 -14.56 3.52
CA PHE A 167 -5.84 -13.27 3.96
C PHE A 167 -6.44 -13.42 5.36
N ARG A 168 -6.02 -12.55 6.30
CA ARG A 168 -6.56 -12.52 7.66
C ARG A 168 -8.07 -12.25 7.65
N THR A 169 -8.56 -11.49 6.68
CA THR A 169 -10.00 -11.30 6.44
C THR A 169 -10.41 -12.04 5.17
N ARG A 170 -10.96 -13.24 5.32
CA ARG A 170 -11.59 -13.98 4.22
C ARG A 170 -13.04 -13.56 4.05
N LEU A 171 -13.33 -12.69 3.08
CA LEU A 171 -14.70 -12.20 2.83
C LEU A 171 -15.63 -13.29 2.27
N ASP A 172 -15.06 -14.30 1.64
CA ASP A 172 -15.73 -15.47 1.07
C ASP A 172 -16.11 -16.52 2.13
N GLU A 173 -15.56 -16.43 3.33
CA GLU A 173 -15.76 -17.45 4.36
C GLU A 173 -17.19 -17.42 4.92
N ASP A 174 -17.75 -18.60 5.21
CA ASP A 174 -19.00 -18.68 5.94
C ASP A 174 -18.78 -18.31 7.42
N VAL A 175 -19.56 -17.34 7.89
CA VAL A 175 -19.60 -16.88 9.27
C VAL A 175 -21.01 -17.00 9.84
N GLN A 176 -21.12 -16.98 11.17
CA GLN A 176 -22.39 -16.69 11.83
C GLN A 176 -22.49 -15.20 12.11
N ALA A 177 -23.64 -14.62 11.82
CA ALA A 177 -23.94 -13.24 12.15
C ALA A 177 -25.29 -13.12 12.86
N ARG A 178 -25.44 -12.08 13.67
CA ARG A 178 -26.66 -11.80 14.43
C ARG A 178 -27.37 -10.57 13.87
N CYS A 179 -28.65 -10.71 13.53
CA CYS A 179 -29.48 -9.58 13.12
C CYS A 179 -29.64 -8.57 14.26
N PHE A 180 -29.38 -7.28 14.01
CA PHE A 180 -29.53 -6.23 15.02
C PHE A 180 -30.99 -6.01 15.47
N ASN A 181 -31.97 -6.28 14.61
CA ASN A 181 -33.38 -6.02 14.93
C ASN A 181 -34.00 -7.14 15.78
N CYS A 182 -33.90 -8.40 15.34
CA CYS A 182 -34.57 -9.53 16.00
C CYS A 182 -33.63 -10.49 16.76
N GLY A 183 -32.32 -10.24 16.76
CA GLY A 183 -31.34 -11.08 17.44
C GLY A 183 -31.11 -12.47 16.82
N ARG A 184 -31.77 -12.81 15.70
CA ARG A 184 -31.61 -14.11 15.04
C ARG A 184 -30.18 -14.29 14.54
N ARG A 185 -29.60 -15.47 14.83
CA ARG A 185 -28.35 -15.93 14.22
C ARG A 185 -28.62 -16.52 12.84
N VAL A 186 -27.82 -16.11 11.86
CA VAL A 186 -27.88 -16.53 10.46
C VAL A 186 -26.47 -16.92 10.03
N GLN A 187 -26.35 -18.01 9.27
CA GLN A 187 -25.08 -18.44 8.68
C GLN A 187 -25.04 -18.05 7.21
N GLY A 188 -23.86 -17.64 6.72
CA GLY A 188 -23.62 -17.34 5.31
C GLY A 188 -22.28 -16.65 5.11
N ARG A 189 -21.97 -16.29 3.85
CA ARG A 189 -20.71 -15.63 3.48
C ARG A 189 -20.52 -14.31 4.23
N LYS A 190 -19.32 -14.06 4.75
CA LYS A 190 -18.96 -12.85 5.50
C LYS A 190 -19.33 -11.58 4.74
N LEU A 191 -19.03 -11.50 3.44
CA LEU A 191 -19.35 -10.36 2.59
C LEU A 191 -20.83 -9.96 2.67
N ARG A 192 -21.75 -10.94 2.67
CA ARG A 192 -23.20 -10.70 2.76
C ARG A 192 -23.60 -9.93 4.02
N PHE A 193 -22.86 -10.10 5.11
CA PHE A 193 -23.18 -9.48 6.40
C PHE A 193 -22.49 -8.14 6.62
N LEU A 194 -21.55 -7.75 5.75
CA LEU A 194 -20.95 -6.42 5.74
C LEU A 194 -21.85 -5.40 5.02
N GLU A 195 -22.79 -5.89 4.20
CA GLU A 195 -23.81 -5.09 3.53
C GLU A 195 -25.12 -5.06 4.33
N VAL A 196 -25.95 -4.04 4.07
CA VAL A 196 -27.30 -3.97 4.62
C VAL A 196 -28.20 -4.94 3.86
N GLY A 197 -28.89 -5.85 4.56
CA GLY A 197 -29.71 -6.89 3.93
C GLY A 197 -30.98 -7.22 4.69
N LYS A 198 -31.91 -7.94 4.06
CA LYS A 198 -33.14 -8.41 4.71
C LYS A 198 -32.86 -9.60 5.63
N CYS A 199 -33.37 -9.54 6.86
CA CYS A 199 -33.32 -10.67 7.79
C CYS A 199 -34.28 -11.79 7.39
N PRO A 200 -33.85 -13.06 7.30
CA PRO A 200 -34.73 -14.17 6.94
C PRO A 200 -35.79 -14.51 8.00
N ARG A 201 -35.76 -13.86 9.18
CA ARG A 201 -36.74 -14.10 10.26
C ARG A 201 -37.73 -12.95 10.42
N CYS A 202 -37.25 -11.73 10.63
CA CYS A 202 -38.13 -10.58 10.83
C CYS A 202 -38.39 -9.80 9.54
N GLU A 203 -37.77 -10.20 8.42
CA GLU A 203 -37.92 -9.62 7.08
C GLU A 203 -37.53 -8.14 6.95
N THR A 204 -37.16 -7.49 8.05
CA THR A 204 -36.67 -6.12 8.06
C THR A 204 -35.27 -6.05 7.46
N VAL A 205 -35.04 -4.98 6.70
CA VAL A 205 -33.70 -4.56 6.28
C VAL A 205 -32.93 -4.16 7.53
N ALA A 206 -31.80 -4.82 7.80
CA ALA A 206 -31.02 -4.63 9.01
C ALA A 206 -29.53 -4.83 8.74
N HIS A 207 -28.71 -4.24 9.60
CA HIS A 207 -27.32 -4.63 9.74
C HIS A 207 -27.22 -5.99 10.44
N PHE A 208 -26.07 -6.64 10.26
CA PHE A 208 -25.72 -7.87 10.96
C PHE A 208 -24.40 -7.67 11.71
N ALA A 209 -24.37 -8.13 12.96
CA ALA A 209 -23.13 -8.23 13.73
C ALA A 209 -22.50 -9.59 13.43
N ILE A 210 -21.34 -9.62 12.76
CA ILE A 210 -20.57 -10.86 12.58
C ILE A 210 -20.11 -11.31 13.97
N LEU A 211 -20.42 -12.56 14.32
CA LEU A 211 -19.98 -13.17 15.56
C LEU A 211 -18.61 -13.78 15.26
N ASP A 212 -17.60 -13.46 16.07
CA ASP A 212 -16.28 -14.06 15.94
C ASP A 212 -16.40 -15.58 15.91
N ARG A 213 -15.52 -16.23 15.13
CA ARG A 213 -15.37 -17.68 15.25
C ARG A 213 -15.17 -17.97 16.73
N PRO A 214 -15.82 -19.00 17.31
CA PRO A 214 -15.33 -19.53 18.57
C PRO A 214 -13.85 -19.78 18.34
N VAL A 215 -13.00 -19.09 19.11
CA VAL A 215 -11.56 -19.36 19.15
C VAL A 215 -11.50 -20.86 19.28
N LYS A 216 -11.05 -21.57 18.23
CA LYS A 216 -10.80 -23.00 18.37
C LYS A 216 -9.82 -23.05 19.52
N GLU A 217 -10.27 -23.52 20.68
CA GLU A 217 -9.41 -23.74 21.83
C GLU A 217 -8.16 -24.39 21.28
N GLN A 218 -7.04 -23.68 21.40
CA GLN A 218 -5.73 -24.22 21.08
C GLN A 218 -5.61 -25.44 21.97
N ARG A 219 -5.88 -26.62 21.42
CA ARG A 219 -5.62 -27.87 22.12
C ARG A 219 -4.11 -27.88 22.38
N PRO A 220 -3.69 -27.96 23.65
CA PRO A 220 -2.28 -28.02 24.01
C PRO A 220 -1.60 -29.24 23.38
#